data_AF-A0A845PUH5-F1
#
_entry.id   AF-A0A845PUH5-F1
#
_cell.length_a   1.000
_cell.length_b   1.000
_cell.length_c   1.000
_cell.angle_alpha   90.00
_cell.angle_beta   90.00
_cell.angle_gamma   90.00
#
_symmetry.space_group_name_H-M   'P 1'
#
loop_
_entity.id
_entity.type
_entity.pdbx_description
1 polymer ?
#
loop_
_entity_poly.entity_id
_entity_poly.type
_entity_poly.pdbx_seq_one_letter_code
_entity_poly.pdbx_strand_id
1 'polypeptide(L)'
;QEEFDFESFKNETIAGLYSGKKMTGTDGILSPMVKHFLESMMCGELEHHLAQDKLNEQINRKNGKTKKTVRSLSAGSFELETDRDRLGT
;
A
#
# COMPACT_ATOMS: atom_id res chain seq x y z
N GLN A 1 -1.78 -3.79 11.39
CA GLN A 1 -0.97 -3.10 10.38
C GLN A 1 0.22 -2.55 11.12
N GLU A 2 1.44 -2.95 10.76
CA GLU A 2 2.62 -2.33 11.36
C GLU A 2 2.66 -0.86 10.96
N GLU A 3 2.96 0.00 11.92
CA GLU A 3 3.09 1.44 11.69
C GLU A 3 4.33 1.67 10.81
N PHE A 4 4.19 2.47 9.76
CA PHE A 4 5.31 2.74 8.86
C PHE A 4 6.31 3.67 9.57
N ASP A 5 7.51 3.16 9.84
CA ASP A 5 8.57 3.93 10.48
C ASP A 5 9.26 4.86 9.46
N PHE A 6 8.77 6.10 9.42
CA PHE A 6 9.31 7.15 8.55
C PHE A 6 10.75 7.54 8.91
N GLU A 7 11.15 7.44 10.17
CA GLU A 7 12.50 7.83 10.61
C GLU A 7 13.52 6.78 10.18
N SER A 8 13.23 5.50 10.39
CA SER A 8 14.05 4.40 9.88
C SER A 8 14.15 4.48 8.35
N PHE A 9 13.01 4.62 7.66
CA PHE A 9 12.98 4.74 6.20
C PHE A 9 13.81 5.92 5.70
N LYS A 10 13.76 7.09 6.36
CA LYS A 10 14.55 8.27 6.00
C LYS A 10 16.05 7.97 6.10
N ASN A 11 16.48 7.35 7.20
CA ASN A 11 17.89 7.01 7.42
C ASN A 11 18.40 6.00 6.39
N GLU A 12 17.62 4.95 6.12
CA GLU A 12 17.92 3.97 5.07
C GLU A 12 17.95 4.60 3.68
N THR A 13 17.04 5.54 3.41
CA THR A 13 16.97 6.26 2.14
C THR A 13 18.22 7.09 1.91
N ILE A 14 18.64 7.85 2.92
CA ILE A 14 19.85 8.68 2.86
C ILE A 14 21.09 7.79 2.66
N ALA A 15 21.23 6.71 3.42
CA ALA A 15 22.33 5.76 3.26
C ALA A 15 22.33 5.09 1.87
N GLY A 16 21.15 4.72 1.37
CA GLY A 16 20.95 4.16 0.04
C GLY A 16 21.39 5.12 -1.06
N LEU A 17 21.02 6.40 -0.96
CA LEU A 17 21.43 7.44 -1.89
C LEU A 17 22.95 7.62 -1.89
N TYR A 18 23.59 7.65 -0.71
CA TYR A 18 25.05 7.71 -0.61
C TYR A 18 25.75 6.48 -1.21
N SER A 19 25.12 5.30 -1.12
CA SER A 19 25.63 4.06 -1.72
C SER A 19 25.40 3.96 -3.25
N GLY A 20 24.73 4.94 -3.86
CA GLY A 20 24.44 4.94 -5.29
C GLY A 20 23.29 4.03 -5.72
N LYS A 21 22.44 3.57 -4.78
CA LYS A 21 21.22 2.84 -5.12
C LYS A 21 20.27 3.73 -5.93
N LYS A 22 19.52 3.13 -6.84
CA LYS A 22 18.55 3.85 -7.68
C LYS A 22 17.41 4.39 -6.81
N MET A 23 17.02 5.63 -7.03
CA MET A 23 15.87 6.25 -6.36
C MET A 23 14.56 5.55 -6.72
N THR A 24 14.44 5.15 -7.98
CA THR A 24 13.21 4.64 -8.61
C THR A 24 13.52 3.36 -9.40
N GLY A 25 12.48 2.70 -9.92
CA GLY A 25 12.56 1.41 -10.59
C GLY A 25 12.42 0.22 -9.64
N THR A 26 12.56 -1.00 -10.17
CA THR A 26 12.45 -2.24 -9.38
C THR A 26 13.53 -2.23 -8.30
N ASP A 27 13.13 -2.43 -7.04
CA ASP A 27 13.97 -2.27 -5.85
C ASP A 27 14.54 -0.86 -5.64
N GLY A 28 13.88 0.16 -6.19
CA GLY A 28 14.20 1.55 -5.92
C GLY A 28 13.98 1.91 -4.44
N ILE A 29 14.81 2.80 -3.91
CA ILE A 29 14.77 3.23 -2.50
C ILE A 29 13.38 3.75 -2.09
N LEU A 30 12.65 4.41 -3.01
CA LEU A 30 11.33 4.97 -2.74
C LEU A 30 10.17 3.97 -2.85
N SER A 31 10.44 2.74 -3.31
CA SER A 31 9.41 1.71 -3.50
C SER A 31 8.60 1.40 -2.23
N PRO A 32 9.20 1.25 -1.04
CA PRO A 32 8.45 1.00 0.20
C PRO A 32 7.47 2.13 0.55
N MET A 33 7.85 3.39 0.31
CA MET A 33 6.98 4.55 0.54
C MET A 33 5.80 4.58 -0.44
N VAL A 34 6.06 4.32 -1.73
CA VAL A 34 4.99 4.24 -2.75
C VAL A 34 4.00 3.11 -2.42
N LYS A 35 4.52 1.94 -2.02
CA LYS A 35 3.71 0.83 -1.53
C LYS A 35 2.83 1.26 -0.36
N HIS A 36 3.42 1.88 0.67
CA HIS A 36 2.69 2.32 1.86
C HIS A 36 1.56 3.31 1.54
N PHE A 37 1.81 4.29 0.67
CA PHE A 37 0.77 5.23 0.24
C PHE A 37 -0.38 4.55 -0.48
N LEU A 38 -0.08 3.66 -1.44
CA LEU A 38 -1.12 2.96 -2.19
C LEU A 38 -1.96 2.04 -1.29
N GLU A 39 -1.32 1.30 -0.39
CA GLU A 39 -2.04 0.45 0.58
C GLU A 39 -2.93 1.30 1.51
N SER A 40 -2.44 2.45 1.97
CA SER A 40 -3.22 3.36 2.83
C SER A 40 -4.40 3.97 2.10
N MET A 41 -4.22 4.37 0.84
CA MET A 41 -5.30 4.89 -0.01
C MET A 41 -6.39 3.82 -0.22
N MET A 42 -6.00 2.59 -0.56
CA MET A 42 -6.94 1.49 -0.78
C MET A 42 -7.65 1.04 0.50
N CYS A 43 -6.97 1.06 1.65
CA CYS A 43 -7.61 0.81 2.95
C CYS A 43 -8.67 1.88 3.25
N GLY A 44 -8.36 3.16 3.03
CA GLY A 44 -9.31 4.25 3.24
C GLY A 44 -10.51 4.18 2.29
N GLU A 45 -10.30 3.84 1.02
CA GLU A 45 -11.36 3.61 0.04
C GLU A 45 -12.30 2.48 0.49
N LEU A 46 -11.76 1.35 0.93
CA LEU A 46 -12.56 0.22 1.42
C LEU A 46 -13.34 0.57 2.69
N GLU A 47 -12.73 1.30 3.62
CA GLU A 47 -13.42 1.74 4.84
C GLU A 47 -14.57 2.68 4.53
N HIS A 48 -14.39 3.58 3.56
CA HIS A 48 -15.47 4.41 3.05
C HIS A 48 -16.57 3.55 2.41
N HIS A 49 -16.21 2.59 1.55
CA HIS A 49 -17.17 1.69 0.90
C HIS A 49 -18.02 0.93 1.94
N LEU A 50 -17.39 0.31 2.94
CA LEU A 50 -18.10 -0.39 4.02
C LEU A 50 -18.98 0.54 4.86
N ALA A 51 -18.59 1.80 5.04
CA ALA A 51 -19.42 2.79 5.71
C ALA A 51 -20.66 3.13 4.87
N GLN A 52 -20.54 3.24 3.55
CA GLN A 52 -21.67 3.45 2.63
C GLN A 52 -22.62 2.25 2.61
N ASP A 53 -22.10 1.02 2.54
CA ASP A 53 -22.91 -0.20 2.59
C ASP A 53 -23.75 -0.25 3.87
N LYS A 54 -23.15 0.14 5.00
CA LYS A 54 -23.85 0.22 6.28
C LYS A 54 -24.98 1.24 6.28
N LEU A 55 -24.80 2.38 5.61
CA LEU A 55 -25.86 3.39 5.43
C LEU A 55 -27.00 2.88 4.52
N ASN A 56 -26.67 2.02 3.56
CA ASN A 56 -27.61 1.38 2.64
C ASN A 56 -28.22 0.08 3.20
N GLU A 57 -28.09 -0.17 4.52
CA GLU A 57 -28.58 -1.37 5.21
C GLU A 57 -28.02 -2.71 4.66
N GLN A 58 -26.89 -2.67 3.95
CA GLN A 58 -26.20 -3.86 3.46
C GLN A 58 -25.26 -4.43 4.52
N ILE A 59 -25.30 -5.75 4.70
CA ILE A 59 -24.42 -6.46 5.63
C ILE A 59 -23.11 -6.83 4.92
N ASN A 60 -22.23 -5.85 4.74
CA ASN A 60 -20.87 -6.06 4.23
C ASN A 60 -19.80 -5.90 5.33
N ARG A 61 -18.69 -6.63 5.21
CA ARG A 61 -17.56 -6.59 6.15
C ARG A 61 -16.26 -7.01 5.50
N LYS A 62 -15.12 -6.62 6.09
CA LYS A 62 -13.79 -7.08 5.63
C LYS A 62 -13.70 -8.62 5.64
N ASN A 63 -13.03 -9.20 4.63
CA ASN A 63 -12.88 -10.63 4.42
C ASN A 63 -11.46 -11.03 4.00
N GLY A 64 -10.50 -10.67 4.86
CA GLY A 64 -9.09 -11.00 4.67
C GLY A 64 -8.34 -9.99 3.80
N LYS A 65 -7.13 -10.37 3.42
CA LYS A 65 -6.20 -9.58 2.60
C LYS A 65 -5.88 -10.30 1.30
N THR A 66 -5.63 -9.54 0.25
CA THR A 66 -5.22 -10.03 -1.07
C THR A 66 -3.89 -9.41 -1.45
N LYS A 67 -3.03 -10.20 -2.07
CA LYS A 67 -1.74 -9.77 -2.57
C LYS A 67 -1.77 -9.63 -4.08
N LYS A 68 -1.17 -8.56 -4.61
CA LYS A 68 -1.04 -8.34 -6.05
C LYS A 68 0.32 -7.75 -6.38
N THR A 69 1.04 -8.40 -7.28
CA THR A 69 2.26 -7.83 -7.85
C THR A 69 1.88 -6.81 -8.92
N VAL A 70 2.26 -5.55 -8.69
CA VAL A 70 1.99 -4.43 -9.60
C VAL A 70 3.29 -3.95 -10.21
N ARG A 71 3.24 -3.63 -11.50
CA ARG A 71 4.34 -2.99 -12.23
C ARG A 71 3.99 -1.52 -12.45
N SER A 72 4.75 -0.64 -11.80
CA SER A 72 4.72 0.80 -12.01
C SER A 72 5.80 1.21 -13.01
N LEU A 73 5.49 2.18 -13.86
CA LEU A 73 6.44 2.76 -14.82
C LEU A 73 7.63 3.42 -14.12
N SER A 74 7.40 4.04 -12.96
CA SER A 74 8.41 4.76 -12.20
C SER A 74 8.98 3.94 -11.04
N ALA A 75 8.16 3.19 -10.32
CA ALA A 75 8.58 2.45 -9.12
C ALA A 75 8.96 0.97 -9.37
N GLY A 76 8.92 0.52 -10.63
CA GLY A 76 9.19 -0.88 -10.97
C GLY A 76 8.13 -1.86 -10.45
N SER A 77 8.54 -3.10 -10.20
CA SER A 77 7.63 -4.15 -9.73
C SER A 77 7.66 -4.28 -8.21
N PHE A 78 6.49 -4.28 -7.56
CA PHE A 78 6.36 -4.49 -6.12
C PHE A 78 5.05 -5.23 -5.76
N GLU A 79 5.02 -5.89 -4.61
CA GLU A 79 3.83 -6.55 -4.06
C GLU A 79 3.02 -5.53 -3.24
N LEU A 80 1.73 -5.42 -3.56
CA LEU A 80 0.73 -4.70 -2.76
C LEU A 80 -0.09 -5.71 -1.95
N GLU A 81 -0.39 -5.37 -0.71
CA GLU A 81 -1.34 -6.10 0.13
C GLU A 81 -2.52 -5.20 0.53
N THR A 82 -3.73 -5.61 0.17
CA THR A 82 -4.94 -4.80 0.38
C THR A 82 -6.01 -5.63 1.08
N ASP A 83 -6.80 -4.99 1.93
CA ASP A 83 -8.02 -5.60 2.46
C ASP A 83 -9.05 -5.80 1.33
N ARG A 84 -9.95 -6.75 1.51
CA ARG A 84 -11.08 -6.99 0.60
C ARG A 84 -12.37 -7.07 1.41
N ASP A 85 -13.48 -6.68 0.80
CA ASP A 85 -14.82 -6.83 1.36
C ASP A 85 -15.36 -8.28 1.21
N ARG A 86 -16.53 -8.56 1.77
CA ARG A 86 -17.09 -9.92 1.77
C ARG A 86 -17.92 -10.19 0.52
N LEU A 87 -18.61 -9.19 0.03
CA LEU A 87 -19.52 -9.31 -1.10
C LEU A 87 -18.78 -9.29 -2.43
N GLY A 88 -17.51 -8.84 -2.43
CA GLY A 88 -16.68 -8.78 -3.62
C GLY A 88 -17.10 -7.64 -4.55
N THR A 89 -17.60 -6.56 -3.95
CA THR A 89 -18.09 -5.35 -4.63
C THR A 89 -17.05 -4.23 -4.63
#